data_AF-A0AAD9TUH3-F1
#
_entry.id   AF-A0AAD9TUH3-F1
#
_cell.length_a   1.000
_cell.length_b   1.000
_cell.length_c   1.000
_cell.angle_alpha   90.00
_cell.angle_beta   90.00
_cell.angle_gamma   90.00
#
_symmetry.space_group_name_H-M   'P 1'
#
loop_
_entity.id
_entity.type
_entity.pdbx_description
1 polymer ?
#
loop_
_entity_poly.entity_id
_entity_poly.type
_entity_poly.pdbx_seq_one_letter_code
_entity_poly.pdbx_strand_id
1 'polypeptide(L)'
;MQMAAASNSDSAETVAKPQVIYRCKKCRRIVASEETIVLHERGKGEECFKWRKRSNIEKEPPECSSIFVESMKWMQSVQEGFVEDKLQCIGCKTRLGSFNWAGMQCNCGAWVTPAFQLHKSRLDECRI
;
A
#
# COMPACT_ATOMS: atom_id res chain seq x y z
N MET A 1 1.68 49.24 28.22
CA MET A 1 2.86 48.44 27.81
C MET A 1 2.34 47.23 27.04
N GLN A 2 2.33 47.22 25.70
CA GLN A 2 3.41 46.93 24.73
C GLN A 2 3.78 45.45 24.58
N MET A 3 3.47 44.95 23.36
CA MET A 3 4.15 43.93 22.51
C MET A 3 4.20 42.46 23.00
N ALA A 4 4.17 41.42 22.16
CA ALA A 4 4.59 41.30 20.77
C ALA A 4 3.86 40.18 19.99
N ALA A 5 3.83 40.33 18.66
CA ALA A 5 3.47 39.32 17.68
C ALA A 5 4.59 38.28 17.51
N ALA A 6 4.21 37.04 17.15
CA ALA A 6 5.10 36.08 16.51
C ALA A 6 4.30 35.20 15.54
N SER A 7 4.05 35.74 14.35
CA SER A 7 3.86 34.94 13.14
C SER A 7 5.25 34.64 12.55
N ASN A 8 5.60 33.36 12.43
CA ASN A 8 6.43 32.86 11.32
C ASN A 8 6.39 31.33 11.32
N SER A 9 5.72 30.70 10.35
CA SER A 9 6.28 30.39 9.02
C SER A 9 7.35 29.30 9.11
N ASP A 10 6.97 28.09 9.59
CA ASP A 10 7.86 26.94 9.49
C ASP A 10 7.79 26.39 8.06
N SER A 11 8.64 26.97 7.22
CA SER A 11 8.87 26.56 5.85
C SER A 11 9.75 25.32 5.89
N ALA A 12 9.12 24.15 6.01
CA ALA A 12 9.82 22.89 5.85
C ALA A 12 10.23 22.73 4.37
N GLU A 13 11.52 22.94 4.12
CA GLU A 13 12.19 22.72 2.85
C GLU A 13 11.81 21.36 2.25
N THR A 14 11.05 21.38 1.16
CA THR A 14 10.71 20.17 0.42
C THR A 14 11.91 19.78 -0.44
N VAL A 15 12.85 19.06 0.16
CA VAL A 15 13.83 18.26 -0.60
C VAL A 15 13.02 17.35 -1.53
N ALA A 16 13.10 17.61 -2.84
CA ALA A 16 12.34 16.90 -3.85
C ALA A 16 12.77 15.42 -3.90
N LYS A 17 12.16 14.59 -3.04
CA LYS A 17 12.26 13.15 -3.16
C LYS A 17 11.60 12.72 -4.48
N PRO A 18 12.20 11.78 -5.23
CA PRO A 18 11.59 11.25 -6.44
C PRO A 18 10.22 10.68 -6.10
N GLN A 19 9.17 11.16 -6.77
CA GLN A 19 7.80 10.73 -6.44
C GLN A 19 7.45 9.50 -7.26
N VAL A 20 7.17 8.39 -6.57
CA VAL A 20 6.68 7.17 -7.23
C VAL A 20 5.15 7.22 -7.32
N ILE A 21 4.61 6.99 -8.53
CA ILE A 21 3.18 6.81 -8.75
C ILE A 21 2.88 5.40 -9.27
N TYR A 22 1.73 4.88 -8.87
CA TYR A 22 1.24 3.58 -9.29
C TYR A 22 0.04 3.75 -10.20
N ARG A 23 0.12 3.14 -11.38
CA ARG A 23 -0.89 3.22 -12.42
C ARG A 23 -1.50 1.84 -12.64
N CYS A 24 -2.79 1.79 -12.95
CA CYS A 24 -3.43 0.55 -13.39
C CYS A 24 -2.74 0.06 -14.68
N LYS A 25 -2.28 -1.19 -14.70
CA LYS A 25 -1.57 -1.75 -15.85
C LYS A 25 -2.40 -1.82 -17.14
N LYS A 26 -3.73 -1.92 -17.01
CA LYS A 26 -4.65 -2.02 -18.15
C LYS A 26 -4.98 -0.67 -18.79
N CYS A 27 -5.32 0.35 -18.01
CA CYS A 27 -5.78 1.64 -18.53
C CYS A 27 -4.89 2.84 -18.17
N ARG A 28 -3.76 2.61 -17.49
CA ARG A 28 -2.77 3.61 -17.08
C ARG A 28 -3.33 4.75 -16.21
N ARG A 29 -4.52 4.59 -15.63
CA ARG A 29 -5.06 5.53 -14.63
C ARG A 29 -4.24 5.43 -13.34
N ILE A 30 -3.95 6.57 -12.71
CA ILE A 30 -3.28 6.63 -11.41
C ILE A 30 -4.22 6.03 -10.34
N VAL A 31 -3.68 5.16 -9.50
CA VAL A 31 -4.45 4.44 -8.46
C VAL A 31 -3.82 4.52 -7.07
N ALA A 32 -2.52 4.80 -6.96
CA ALA A 32 -1.86 5.12 -5.70
C ALA A 32 -0.61 5.99 -5.96
N SER A 33 -0.13 6.66 -4.93
CA SER A 33 1.13 7.39 -4.88
C SER A 33 1.97 6.82 -3.73
N GLU A 34 3.27 7.09 -3.72
CA GLU A 34 4.16 6.63 -2.64
C GLU A 34 3.71 7.11 -1.26
N GLU A 35 3.18 8.32 -1.17
CA GLU A 35 2.67 8.91 0.07
C GLU A 35 1.49 8.16 0.68
N THR A 36 0.70 7.44 -0.14
CA THR A 36 -0.44 6.65 0.35
C THR A 36 -0.06 5.23 0.71
N ILE A 37 1.20 4.84 0.53
CA ILE A 37 1.67 3.49 0.85
C ILE A 37 1.82 3.34 2.36
N VAL A 38 1.14 2.32 2.88
CA VAL A 38 1.36 1.82 4.24
C VAL A 38 2.52 0.84 4.21
N LEU A 39 3.65 1.28 4.76
CA LEU A 39 4.83 0.43 4.93
C LEU A 39 4.57 -0.57 6.06
N HIS A 40 5.04 -1.81 5.87
CA HIS A 40 5.07 -2.81 6.93
C HIS A 40 6.44 -3.46 6.97
N GLU A 41 6.87 -3.80 8.19
CA GLU A 41 8.07 -4.60 8.39
C GLU A 41 7.81 -6.05 8.00
N ARG A 42 8.84 -6.73 7.48
CA ARG A 42 8.73 -8.15 7.10
C ARG A 42 8.38 -8.98 8.34
N GLY A 43 7.28 -9.72 8.28
CA GLY A 43 6.80 -10.49 9.42
C GLY A 43 7.48 -11.85 9.54
N LYS A 44 7.40 -12.45 10.74
CA LYS A 44 7.87 -13.82 10.98
C LYS A 44 6.85 -14.90 10.56
N GLY A 45 5.69 -14.49 10.06
CA GLY A 45 4.53 -15.38 9.87
C GLY A 45 4.74 -16.52 8.86
N GLU A 46 5.70 -16.40 7.94
CA GLU A 46 6.04 -17.51 7.05
C GLU A 46 6.65 -18.72 7.79
N GLU A 47 7.25 -18.52 8.96
CA GLU A 47 7.90 -19.59 9.73
C GLU A 47 6.89 -20.44 10.51
N CYS A 48 5.73 -19.90 10.87
CA CYS A 48 4.75 -20.58 11.71
C CYS A 48 3.85 -21.59 10.97
N PHE A 49 3.76 -21.54 9.63
CA PHE A 49 2.78 -22.32 8.84
C PHE A 49 3.39 -23.27 7.79
N LYS A 50 4.72 -23.40 7.69
CA LYS A 50 5.37 -24.28 6.71
C LYS A 50 5.71 -25.66 7.28
N TRP A 51 4.69 -26.49 7.56
CA TRP A 51 4.84 -27.94 7.77
C TRP A 51 5.51 -28.67 6.57
N ARG A 52 5.68 -28.03 5.40
CA ARG A 52 6.30 -28.67 4.21
C ARG A 52 7.39 -27.85 3.52
N LYS A 53 8.51 -27.60 4.19
CA LYS A 53 9.74 -27.33 3.42
C LYS A 53 10.98 -28.00 4.02
N ARG A 54 11.18 -29.25 3.63
CA ARG A 54 12.48 -29.93 3.63
C ARG A 54 13.34 -29.28 2.55
N SER A 55 14.04 -28.21 2.89
CA SER A 55 15.29 -27.79 2.21
C SER A 55 15.86 -26.60 2.97
N ASN A 56 16.99 -26.84 3.62
CA ASN A 56 17.87 -25.86 4.23
C ASN A 56 18.54 -25.04 3.12
N ILE A 57 17.77 -24.16 2.47
CA ILE A 57 18.29 -23.16 1.54
C ILE A 57 17.89 -21.83 2.15
N GLU A 58 18.89 -21.11 2.66
CA GLU A 58 18.81 -19.69 2.99
C GLU A 58 18.37 -18.95 1.73
N LYS A 59 17.05 -18.82 1.55
CA LYS A 59 16.46 -18.01 0.51
C LYS A 59 16.34 -16.61 1.09
N GLU A 60 16.91 -15.63 0.39
CA GLU A 60 16.63 -14.21 0.59
C GLU A 60 15.14 -14.01 0.92
N PRO A 61 14.82 -13.16 1.90
CA PRO A 61 13.45 -13.01 2.36
C PRO A 61 12.55 -12.67 1.16
N PRO A 62 11.39 -13.34 1.00
CA PRO A 62 10.55 -13.11 -0.16
C PRO A 62 10.09 -11.65 -0.23
N GLU A 63 10.30 -11.01 -1.37
CA GLU A 63 9.80 -9.67 -1.62
C GLU A 63 8.27 -9.63 -1.57
N CYS A 64 7.71 -8.52 -1.06
CA CYS A 64 6.26 -8.33 -1.03
C CYS A 64 5.72 -8.22 -2.46
N SER A 65 4.82 -9.13 -2.84
CA SER A 65 4.17 -9.17 -4.16
C SER A 65 3.08 -8.11 -4.34
N SER A 66 2.72 -7.42 -3.27
CA SER A 66 1.64 -6.44 -3.20
C SER A 66 2.10 -5.24 -2.40
N ILE A 67 1.57 -4.07 -2.73
CA ILE A 67 1.66 -2.87 -1.91
C ILE A 67 0.40 -2.76 -1.06
N PHE A 68 0.53 -2.14 0.11
CA PHE A 68 -0.60 -1.78 0.95
C PHE A 68 -0.70 -0.27 0.96
N VAL A 69 -1.93 0.22 0.96
CA VAL A 69 -2.22 1.65 0.87
C VAL A 69 -3.24 2.04 1.93
N GLU A 70 -3.36 3.34 2.18
CA GLU A 70 -4.48 3.88 2.93
C GLU A 70 -5.79 3.80 2.12
N SER A 71 -6.92 3.96 2.81
CA SER A 71 -8.21 4.03 2.13
C SER A 71 -8.26 5.27 1.23
N MET A 72 -8.67 5.08 -0.02
CA MET A 72 -8.71 6.17 -1.00
C MET A 72 -10.13 6.40 -1.52
N LYS A 73 -10.43 7.65 -1.87
CA LYS A 73 -11.75 8.08 -2.36
C LYS A 73 -12.24 7.33 -3.61
N TRP A 74 -11.34 6.70 -4.37
CA TRP A 74 -11.71 5.96 -5.56
C TRP A 74 -12.20 4.52 -5.26
N MET A 75 -11.98 4.03 -4.05
CA MET A 75 -12.38 2.69 -3.63
C MET A 75 -13.88 2.66 -3.28
N GLN A 76 -14.74 2.47 -4.29
CA GLN A 76 -16.21 2.54 -4.14
C GLN A 76 -16.75 1.63 -3.02
N SER A 77 -16.35 0.35 -2.98
CA SER A 77 -16.81 -0.59 -1.95
C SER A 77 -16.48 -0.12 -0.52
N VAL A 78 -15.40 0.66 -0.34
CA VAL A 78 -15.04 1.21 0.98
C VAL A 78 -16.02 2.32 1.39
N GLN A 79 -16.45 3.14 0.42
CA GLN A 79 -17.44 4.20 0.66
C GLN A 79 -18.84 3.66 0.91
N GLU A 80 -19.16 2.51 0.32
CA GLU A 80 -20.44 1.80 0.51
C GLU A 80 -20.51 1.10 1.88
N GLY A 81 -19.43 1.12 2.67
CA GLY A 81 -19.39 0.60 4.04
C GLY A 81 -19.10 -0.89 4.15
N PHE A 82 -18.57 -1.53 3.08
CA PHE A 82 -18.16 -2.93 3.14
C PHE A 82 -16.95 -3.11 4.07
N VAL A 83 -16.94 -4.23 4.81
CA VAL A 83 -15.84 -4.62 5.72
C VAL A 83 -14.71 -5.34 4.98
N GLU A 84 -15.05 -6.03 3.89
CA GLU A 84 -14.10 -6.66 2.99
C GLU A 84 -14.70 -6.72 1.58
N ASP A 85 -13.89 -6.41 0.56
CA ASP A 85 -14.28 -6.58 -0.85
C ASP A 85 -13.06 -6.46 -1.79
N LYS A 86 -13.29 -6.59 -3.09
CA LYS A 86 -12.31 -6.43 -4.16
C LYS A 86 -12.12 -4.97 -4.52
N LEU A 87 -10.86 -4.57 -4.74
CA LEU A 87 -10.52 -3.25 -5.26
C LEU A 87 -10.49 -3.29 -6.79
N GLN A 88 -11.38 -2.55 -7.43
CA GLN A 88 -11.49 -2.44 -8.89
C GLN A 88 -11.06 -1.06 -9.39
N CYS A 89 -10.31 -1.03 -10.48
CA CYS A 89 -9.95 0.23 -11.12
C CYS A 89 -11.21 0.99 -11.58
N ILE A 90 -11.36 2.27 -11.22
CA ILE A 90 -12.49 3.09 -11.69
C ILE A 90 -12.55 3.15 -13.23
N GLY A 91 -11.40 3.13 -13.90
CA GLY A 91 -11.36 3.34 -15.36
C GLY A 91 -11.76 2.15 -16.19
N CYS A 92 -11.31 0.96 -15.81
CA CYS A 92 -11.47 -0.24 -16.63
C CYS A 92 -12.10 -1.42 -15.88
N LYS A 93 -12.55 -1.19 -14.64
CA LYS A 93 -13.20 -2.16 -13.73
C LYS A 93 -12.40 -3.46 -13.52
N THR A 94 -11.13 -3.47 -13.88
CA THR A 94 -10.23 -4.61 -13.64
C THR A 94 -9.85 -4.65 -12.17
N ARG A 95 -9.82 -5.85 -11.60
CA ARG A 95 -9.39 -6.09 -10.23
C ARG A 95 -7.91 -5.75 -10.06
N LEU A 96 -7.62 -4.83 -9.15
CA LEU A 96 -6.27 -4.43 -8.74
C LEU A 96 -5.83 -5.14 -7.46
N GLY A 97 -6.78 -5.49 -6.60
CA GLY A 97 -6.53 -6.23 -5.37
C GLY A 97 -7.79 -6.42 -4.54
N SER A 98 -7.69 -6.25 -3.23
CA SER A 98 -8.78 -6.41 -2.25
C SER A 98 -8.45 -5.68 -0.97
N PHE A 99 -9.46 -5.45 -0.14
CA PHE A 99 -9.27 -4.94 1.20
C PHE A 99 -10.00 -5.75 2.25
N ASN A 100 -9.51 -5.69 3.49
CA ASN A 100 -10.18 -6.20 4.66
C ASN A 100 -9.80 -5.29 5.86
N TRP A 101 -10.82 -4.77 6.54
CA TRP A 101 -10.62 -3.87 7.69
C TRP A 101 -10.04 -4.58 8.93
N ALA A 102 -10.31 -5.87 9.11
CA ALA A 102 -9.69 -6.71 10.14
C ALA A 102 -8.23 -7.08 9.80
N GLY A 103 -7.78 -6.78 8.58
CA GLY A 103 -6.42 -6.99 8.12
C GLY A 103 -6.24 -8.21 7.23
N MET A 104 -5.02 -8.34 6.72
CA MET A 104 -4.61 -9.48 5.89
C MET A 104 -3.13 -9.79 6.11
N GLN A 105 -2.76 -11.05 5.88
CA GLN A 105 -1.37 -11.48 5.87
C GLN A 105 -0.70 -11.11 4.53
N CYS A 106 0.43 -10.42 4.59
CA CYS A 106 1.30 -10.21 3.44
C CYS A 106 2.11 -11.47 3.11
N ASN A 107 2.55 -11.61 1.87
CA ASN A 107 3.45 -12.68 1.41
C ASN A 107 4.77 -12.74 2.20
N CYS A 108 5.21 -11.63 2.80
CA CYS A 108 6.38 -11.62 3.70
C CYS A 108 6.07 -12.14 5.11
N GLY A 109 4.83 -12.55 5.40
CA GLY A 109 4.41 -13.04 6.71
C GLY A 109 3.94 -11.96 7.69
N ALA A 110 3.95 -10.68 7.32
CA ALA A 110 3.44 -9.59 8.16
C ALA A 110 1.90 -9.56 8.19
N TRP A 111 1.32 -9.25 9.34
CA TRP A 111 -0.11 -8.91 9.43
C TRP A 111 -0.27 -7.40 9.25
N VAL A 112 -1.07 -6.99 8.27
CA VAL A 112 -1.31 -5.56 7.96
C VAL A 112 -2.75 -5.22 8.34
N THR A 113 -2.95 -4.12 9.07
CA THR A 113 -4.26 -3.66 9.56
C THR A 113 -4.33 -2.13 9.59
N PRO A 114 -5.33 -1.49 8.96
CA PRO A 114 -6.27 -2.07 7.99
C PRO A 114 -5.54 -2.47 6.69
N ALA A 115 -6.03 -3.50 5.99
CA ALA A 115 -5.35 -4.00 4.80
C ALA A 115 -6.07 -3.56 3.52
N PHE A 116 -5.54 -2.56 2.82
CA PHE A 116 -5.94 -2.27 1.44
C PHE A 116 -4.81 -2.70 0.51
N GLN A 117 -4.94 -3.90 -0.05
CA GLN A 117 -3.90 -4.55 -0.83
C GLN A 117 -4.08 -4.28 -2.32
N LEU A 118 -3.02 -3.84 -3.00
CA LEU A 118 -2.94 -3.78 -4.46
C LEU A 118 -1.80 -4.67 -4.95
N HIS A 119 -2.09 -5.54 -5.92
CA HIS A 119 -1.09 -6.46 -6.47
C HIS A 119 -0.16 -5.76 -7.44
N LYS A 120 1.16 -5.87 -7.22
CA LYS A 120 2.17 -5.27 -8.11
C LYS A 120 2.05 -5.77 -9.56
N SER A 121 1.59 -7.01 -9.76
CA SER A 121 1.37 -7.58 -11.11
C SER A 121 0.27 -6.87 -11.92
N ARG A 122 -0.63 -6.14 -11.25
CA ARG A 122 -1.73 -5.37 -11.85
C ARG A 122 -1.45 -3.87 -11.92
N LEU A 123 -0.30 -3.44 -11.44
CA LEU A 123 0.14 -2.07 -11.40
C LEU A 123 1.38 -1.85 -12.26
N ASP A 124 1.55 -0.63 -12.74
CA ASP A 124 2.81 -0.13 -13.27
C ASP A 124 3.35 0.94 -12.32
N GLU A 125 4.58 0.77 -11.88
CA GLU A 125 5.33 1.76 -11.10
C GLU A 125 5.97 2.77 -12.07
N CYS A 126 5.72 4.07 -11.87
CA CYS A 126 6.36 5.13 -12.64
C CYS A 126 7.01 6.12 -11.67
N ARG A 127 8.28 6.45 -11.92
CA ARG A 127 9.01 7.49 -11.18
C ARG A 127 8.86 8.81 -11.94
N ILE A 128 8.45 9.86 -11.22
CA ILE A 128 8.33 11.23 -11.73
C ILE A 128 9.56 12.03 -11.31
#